data_AF-A0A0D2HHR1-F1
#
_entry.id   AF-A0A0D2HHR1-F1
#
_cell.length_a   1.000
_cell.length_b   1.000
_cell.length_c   1.000
_cell.angle_alpha   90.00
_cell.angle_beta   90.00
_cell.angle_gamma   90.00
#
_symmetry.space_group_name_H-M   'P 1'
#
loop_
_entity.id
_entity.type
_entity.pdbx_description
1 polymer ?
#
loop_
_entity_poly.entity_id
_entity_poly.type
_entity_poly.pdbx_seq_one_letter_code
_entity_poly.pdbx_strand_id
1 'polypeptide(L)'
;MDSETLRHKISDLIARSQPYIEQANAHVQPYVEQANDHFQKSKHHCSSILKSAQSELHTLSQKPHFQEVLYGLTLFVFLAFAISRFVSSRRSRYPTSSSSRPSTPPTPLLEKATHTKGPNAAQARKPGTWIPSDFQRPKPRAYENWSIEHTKPLPYRPFRYGPKYFVTMGLRNVKWDNWIELDNHFPRFHADKARRIKERGHKCCRTAPEAYPAALELLEEFRSYLPDRYPTLYQRTEKGIKNLWSGEELDTTSRPLPEDPMQTAARMVQDDLAIMLEGEDGQYYLLAGAVLLAGFWRLEDKYRMPLSEIHTSGDVPQFKEKLEKGMMNFFRRLKPEELVARNNYFLQVDDDLAWSYSIGSEDSPSISWNTAEKNRAVEHHYFRSERQTLRRLPRSGGVVFTIRTYFHPITEIAEEDYVPGRLASAVRSWGDDVSRYKGKEKYEAVLLEFLDRKHQEQLDRGLKLDEEDERRSYPW
;
A
#
# COMPACT_ATOMS: atom_id res chain seq x y z
N MET A 1 -47.65 -6.46 -15.58
CA MET A 1 -47.09 -7.79 -15.89
C MET A 1 -47.73 -8.75 -14.92
N ASP A 2 -48.42 -9.79 -15.38
CA ASP A 2 -49.05 -10.75 -14.47
C ASP A 2 -48.01 -11.66 -13.79
N SER A 3 -48.42 -12.31 -12.70
CA SER A 3 -47.54 -13.17 -11.90
C SER A 3 -47.05 -14.41 -12.65
N GLU A 4 -47.81 -14.92 -13.62
CA GLU A 4 -47.43 -16.12 -14.37
C GLU A 4 -46.34 -15.79 -15.39
N THR A 5 -46.49 -14.70 -16.12
CA THR A 5 -45.51 -14.17 -17.06
C THR A 5 -44.18 -13.86 -16.36
N LEU A 6 -44.24 -13.29 -15.14
CA LEU A 6 -43.03 -13.03 -14.36
C LEU A 6 -42.34 -14.34 -13.93
N ARG A 7 -43.09 -15.32 -13.41
CA ARG A 7 -42.54 -16.64 -13.03
C ARG A 7 -41.92 -17.36 -14.23
N HIS A 8 -42.56 -17.30 -15.39
CA HIS A 8 -42.03 -17.95 -16.58
C HIS A 8 -40.72 -17.30 -17.06
N LYS A 9 -40.64 -15.96 -17.05
CA LYS A 9 -39.39 -15.25 -17.40
C LYS A 9 -38.26 -15.52 -16.40
N ILE A 10 -38.56 -15.60 -15.10
CA ILE A 10 -37.56 -15.95 -14.08
C ILE A 10 -37.08 -17.39 -14.30
N SER A 11 -38.00 -18.34 -14.53
CA SER A 11 -37.64 -19.73 -14.81
C SER A 11 -36.77 -19.87 -16.06
N ASP A 12 -37.09 -19.11 -17.12
CA ASP A 12 -36.32 -19.12 -18.37
C ASP A 12 -34.92 -18.50 -18.16
N LEU A 13 -34.82 -17.43 -17.37
CA LEU A 13 -33.54 -16.83 -16.99
C LEU A 13 -32.66 -17.80 -16.19
N ILE A 14 -33.24 -18.50 -15.21
CA ILE A 14 -32.55 -19.52 -14.41
C ILE A 14 -32.04 -20.64 -15.32
N ALA A 15 -32.91 -21.16 -16.20
CA ALA A 15 -32.54 -22.22 -17.14
C ALA A 15 -31.40 -21.80 -18.08
N ARG A 16 -31.41 -20.55 -18.59
CA ARG A 16 -30.32 -20.00 -19.42
C ARG A 16 -29.03 -19.77 -18.64
N SER A 17 -29.11 -19.54 -17.33
CA SER A 17 -27.94 -19.33 -16.47
C SER A 17 -27.27 -20.63 -16.02
N GLN A 18 -28.02 -21.74 -15.99
CA GLN A 18 -27.54 -23.03 -15.45
C GLN A 18 -26.24 -23.53 -16.10
N PRO A 19 -26.07 -23.50 -17.44
CA PRO A 19 -24.82 -23.96 -18.07
C PRO A 19 -23.61 -23.12 -17.66
N TYR A 20 -23.79 -21.80 -17.45
CA TYR A 20 -22.72 -20.92 -17.00
C TYR A 20 -22.32 -21.21 -15.54
N ILE A 21 -23.30 -21.54 -14.69
CA ILE A 21 -23.07 -21.96 -13.30
C ILE A 21 -22.32 -23.29 -13.28
N GLU A 22 -22.72 -24.26 -14.10
CA GLU A 22 -22.05 -25.56 -14.21
C GLU A 22 -20.62 -25.41 -14.73
N GLN A 23 -20.39 -24.56 -15.74
CA GLN A 23 -19.06 -24.27 -16.26
C GLN A 23 -18.17 -23.57 -15.21
N ALA A 24 -18.73 -22.61 -14.47
CA ALA A 24 -18.02 -21.93 -13.38
C ALA A 24 -17.66 -22.91 -12.25
N ASN A 25 -18.60 -23.77 -11.85
CA ASN A 25 -18.35 -24.80 -10.84
C ASN A 25 -17.28 -25.79 -11.32
N ALA A 26 -17.34 -26.26 -12.56
CA ALA A 26 -16.33 -27.16 -13.13
C ALA A 26 -14.93 -26.51 -13.18
N HIS A 27 -14.86 -25.19 -13.40
CA HIS A 27 -13.59 -24.46 -13.38
C HIS A 27 -13.05 -24.25 -11.95
N VAL A 28 -13.94 -24.06 -10.96
CA VAL A 28 -13.56 -23.80 -9.56
C VAL A 28 -13.24 -25.09 -8.79
N GLN A 29 -13.88 -26.21 -9.14
CA GLN A 29 -13.79 -27.49 -8.43
C GLN A 29 -12.34 -27.97 -8.19
N PRO A 30 -11.42 -27.95 -9.17
CA PRO A 30 -10.03 -28.37 -8.94
C PRO A 30 -9.31 -27.51 -7.89
N TYR A 31 -9.61 -26.21 -7.82
CA TYR A 31 -9.01 -25.31 -6.84
C TYR A 31 -9.55 -25.56 -5.43
N VAL A 32 -10.84 -25.88 -5.30
CA VAL A 32 -11.45 -26.27 -4.02
C VAL A 32 -10.85 -27.58 -3.50
N GLU A 33 -10.66 -28.56 -4.39
CA GLU A 33 -10.01 -29.83 -4.06
C GLU A 33 -8.55 -29.64 -3.63
N GLN A 34 -7.80 -28.80 -4.36
CA GLN A 34 -6.42 -28.44 -4.01
C GLN A 34 -6.34 -27.71 -2.66
N ALA A 35 -7.22 -26.75 -2.39
CA ALA A 35 -7.28 -26.03 -1.11
C ALA A 35 -7.61 -26.99 0.05
N ASN A 36 -8.53 -27.92 -0.15
CA ASN A 36 -8.85 -28.95 0.84
C ASN A 36 -7.66 -29.89 1.10
N ASP A 37 -6.93 -30.33 0.08
CA ASP A 37 -5.72 -31.14 0.24
C ASP A 37 -4.62 -30.40 1.04
N HIS A 38 -4.39 -29.12 0.74
CA HIS A 38 -3.46 -28.28 1.52
C HIS A 38 -3.91 -28.12 2.98
N PHE A 39 -5.20 -27.90 3.22
CA PHE A 39 -5.74 -27.82 4.57
C PHE A 39 -5.56 -29.12 5.35
N GLN A 40 -5.82 -30.28 4.72
CA GLN A 40 -5.59 -31.58 5.34
C GLN A 40 -4.10 -31.83 5.63
N LYS A 41 -3.19 -31.48 4.71
CA LYS A 41 -1.74 -31.55 4.92
C LYS A 41 -1.28 -30.66 6.08
N SER A 42 -1.75 -29.42 6.15
CA SER A 42 -1.46 -28.49 7.25
C SER A 42 -1.98 -29.03 8.59
N LYS A 43 -3.23 -29.51 8.63
CA LYS A 43 -3.80 -30.15 9.81
C LYS A 43 -2.99 -31.36 10.25
N HIS A 44 -2.54 -32.20 9.30
CA HIS A 44 -1.71 -33.35 9.59
C HIS A 44 -0.35 -32.92 10.16
N HIS A 45 0.28 -31.90 9.58
CA HIS A 45 1.55 -31.34 10.06
C HIS A 45 1.44 -30.74 11.46
N CYS A 46 0.42 -29.92 11.73
CA CYS A 46 0.16 -29.39 13.07
C CYS A 46 -0.11 -30.51 14.08
N SER A 47 -0.91 -31.54 13.71
CA SER A 47 -1.17 -32.68 14.59
C SER A 47 0.09 -33.52 14.86
N SER A 48 0.99 -33.63 13.88
CA SER A 48 2.28 -34.29 13.99
C SER A 48 3.22 -33.54 14.93
N ILE A 49 3.34 -32.21 14.78
CA ILE A 49 4.13 -31.36 15.67
C ILE A 49 3.57 -31.42 17.09
N LEU A 50 2.24 -31.36 17.25
CA LEU A 50 1.63 -31.41 18.57
C LEU A 50 1.87 -32.75 19.27
N LYS A 51 1.81 -33.86 18.52
CA LYS A 51 2.17 -35.20 19.04
C LYS A 51 3.66 -35.29 19.38
N SER A 52 4.54 -34.75 18.56
CA SER A 52 5.99 -34.70 18.84
C SER A 52 6.27 -33.89 20.10
N ALA A 53 5.69 -32.69 20.20
CA ALA A 53 5.81 -31.81 21.36
C ALA A 53 5.22 -32.45 22.62
N GLN A 54 4.08 -33.14 22.54
CA GLN A 54 3.52 -33.90 23.66
C GLN A 54 4.43 -35.05 24.09
N SER A 55 5.00 -35.79 23.14
CA SER A 55 5.98 -36.86 23.42
C SER A 55 7.23 -36.30 24.09
N GLU A 56 7.81 -35.22 23.55
CA GLU A 56 8.99 -34.55 24.11
C GLU A 56 8.71 -33.97 25.50
N LEU A 57 7.55 -33.34 25.70
CA LEU A 57 7.13 -32.82 27.01
C LEU A 57 6.96 -33.96 28.01
N HIS A 58 6.37 -35.09 27.59
CA HIS A 58 6.25 -36.28 28.43
C HIS A 58 7.64 -36.84 28.80
N THR A 59 8.56 -36.98 27.84
CA THR A 59 9.94 -37.39 28.10
C THR A 59 10.67 -36.40 29.02
N LEU A 60 10.45 -35.10 28.85
CA LEU A 60 11.04 -34.08 29.70
C LEU A 60 10.46 -34.14 31.12
N SER A 61 9.16 -34.43 31.25
CA SER A 61 8.46 -34.56 32.54
C SER A 61 8.94 -35.73 33.40
N GLN A 62 9.53 -36.75 32.78
CA GLN A 62 10.15 -37.88 33.48
C GLN A 62 11.56 -37.61 33.98
N LYS A 63 12.16 -36.45 33.66
CA LYS A 63 13.50 -36.10 34.18
C LYS A 63 13.40 -35.71 35.66
N PRO A 64 14.40 -36.08 36.48
CA PRO A 64 14.36 -35.92 37.94
C PRO A 64 14.24 -34.47 38.42
N HIS A 65 14.56 -33.49 37.57
CA HIS A 65 14.52 -32.05 37.90
C HIS A 65 13.51 -31.25 37.05
N PHE A 66 12.52 -31.91 36.44
CA PHE A 66 11.58 -31.23 35.56
C PHE A 66 10.77 -30.14 36.26
N GLN A 67 10.34 -30.39 37.50
CA GLN A 67 9.55 -29.42 38.26
C GLN A 67 10.37 -28.16 38.56
N GLU A 68 11.64 -28.32 38.94
CA GLU A 68 12.57 -27.23 39.23
C GLU A 68 12.86 -26.39 37.98
N VAL A 69 13.04 -27.04 36.82
CA VAL A 69 13.21 -26.36 35.53
C VAL A 69 11.92 -25.60 35.14
N LEU A 70 10.75 -26.20 35.35
CA LEU A 70 9.46 -25.58 35.06
C LEU A 70 9.21 -24.36 35.97
N TYR A 71 9.51 -24.47 37.27
CA TYR A 71 9.45 -23.34 38.21
C TYR A 71 10.46 -22.24 37.84
N GLY A 72 11.67 -22.61 37.42
CA GLY A 72 12.68 -21.67 36.95
C GLY A 72 12.24 -20.89 35.69
N LEU A 73 11.68 -21.59 34.70
CA LEU A 73 11.18 -20.98 33.47
C LEU A 73 9.97 -20.08 33.71
N THR A 74 9.01 -20.52 34.53
CA THR A 74 7.83 -19.71 34.87
C THR A 74 8.23 -18.45 35.65
N LEU A 75 9.16 -18.57 36.61
CA LEU A 75 9.73 -17.43 37.32
C LEU A 75 10.46 -16.46 36.36
N PHE A 76 11.24 -16.99 35.42
CA PHE A 76 11.96 -16.18 34.42
C PHE A 76 10.99 -15.38 33.53
N VAL A 77 9.92 -16.00 33.04
CA VAL A 77 8.88 -15.31 32.25
C VAL A 77 8.19 -14.23 33.09
N PHE A 78 7.88 -14.52 34.35
CA PHE A 78 7.26 -13.56 35.26
C PHE A 78 8.18 -12.36 35.56
N LEU A 79 9.47 -12.61 35.79
CA LEU A 79 10.49 -11.57 36.00
C LEU A 79 10.69 -10.71 34.74
N ALA A 80 10.78 -11.32 33.57
CA ALA A 80 10.89 -10.60 32.30
C ALA A 80 9.68 -9.67 32.09
N PHE A 81 8.47 -10.14 32.39
CA PHE A 81 7.26 -9.34 32.31
C PHE A 81 7.24 -8.21 33.35
N ALA A 82 7.64 -8.48 34.60
CA ALA A 82 7.73 -7.48 35.66
C ALA A 82 8.77 -6.39 35.36
N ILE A 83 9.95 -6.76 34.85
CA ILE A 83 11.01 -5.82 34.43
C ILE A 83 10.51 -4.94 33.28
N SER A 84 9.86 -5.54 32.26
CA SER A 84 9.27 -4.80 31.14
C SER A 84 8.25 -3.75 31.61
N ARG A 85 7.39 -4.13 32.57
CA ARG A 85 6.42 -3.21 33.21
C ARG A 85 7.10 -2.12 34.04
N PHE A 86 8.15 -2.45 34.79
CA PHE A 86 8.90 -1.48 35.61
C PHE A 86 9.66 -0.46 34.76
N VAL A 87 10.31 -0.90 33.68
CA VAL A 87 11.00 0.01 32.73
C VAL A 87 10.00 0.93 32.04
N SER A 88 8.84 0.40 31.66
CA SER A 88 7.76 1.19 31.04
C SER A 88 7.17 2.22 32.01
N SER A 89 7.00 1.87 33.29
CA SER A 89 6.46 2.81 34.29
C SER A 89 7.46 3.91 34.68
N ARG A 90 8.77 3.60 34.76
CA ARG A 90 9.81 4.62 35.03
C ARG A 90 10.03 5.59 33.86
N ARG A 91 9.88 5.14 32.61
CA ARG A 91 9.92 6.04 31.44
C ARG A 91 8.79 7.08 31.44
N SER A 92 7.70 6.84 32.16
CA SER A 92 6.57 7.77 32.27
C SER A 92 6.78 8.89 33.31
N ARG A 93 7.76 8.76 34.23
CA ARG A 93 7.89 9.67 35.40
C ARG A 93 9.09 10.64 35.39
N TYR A 94 9.88 10.71 34.32
CA TYR A 94 10.93 11.73 34.20
C TYR A 94 10.52 12.83 33.21
N PRO A 95 10.09 14.02 33.68
CA PRO A 95 10.11 15.21 32.85
C PRO A 95 11.57 15.62 32.67
N THR A 96 12.12 15.35 31.49
CA THR A 96 13.50 15.70 31.14
C THR A 96 13.65 17.22 31.14
N SER A 97 14.46 17.73 32.07
CA SER A 97 14.87 19.13 32.12
C SER A 97 15.68 19.51 30.90
N SER A 98 15.43 20.72 30.40
CA SER A 98 16.15 21.39 29.33
C SER A 98 17.64 21.50 29.63
N SER A 99 18.48 20.79 28.87
CA SER A 99 19.84 21.26 28.61
C SER A 99 19.90 21.77 27.16
N SER A 100 20.43 22.98 27.04
CA SER A 100 20.59 23.75 25.83
C SER A 100 21.46 23.03 24.81
N ARG A 101 20.86 22.52 23.73
CA ARG A 101 21.56 22.19 22.48
C ARG A 101 21.09 23.17 21.39
N PRO A 102 21.98 23.72 20.56
CA PRO A 102 21.62 24.71 19.55
C PRO A 102 20.52 24.19 18.63
N SER A 103 19.58 25.09 18.34
CA SER A 103 18.41 24.88 17.49
C SER A 103 18.78 24.30 16.13
N THR A 104 18.52 23.01 15.94
CA THR A 104 18.27 22.47 14.60
C THR A 104 17.06 23.22 14.02
N PRO A 105 17.09 23.67 12.75
CA PRO A 105 15.94 24.33 12.14
C PRO A 105 14.71 23.43 12.30
N PRO A 106 13.56 23.96 12.72
CA PRO A 106 12.38 23.14 12.90
C PRO A 106 12.03 22.53 11.55
N THR A 107 12.06 21.20 11.47
CA THR A 107 11.40 20.47 10.38
C THR A 107 10.02 21.12 10.21
N PRO A 108 9.64 21.59 9.00
CA PRO A 108 8.36 22.24 8.80
C PRO A 108 7.30 21.36 9.43
N LEU A 109 6.63 21.95 10.43
CA LEU A 109 5.62 21.32 11.27
C LEU A 109 4.76 20.47 10.34
N LEU A 110 4.87 19.14 10.45
CA LEU A 110 3.87 18.23 9.92
C LEU A 110 2.56 18.77 10.48
N GLU A 111 1.83 19.49 9.62
CA GLU A 111 0.65 20.24 9.99
C GLU A 111 -0.25 19.25 10.72
N LYS A 112 -0.30 19.35 12.05
CA LYS A 112 -1.09 18.44 12.87
C LYS A 112 -2.50 18.61 12.34
N ALA A 113 -3.04 17.53 11.75
CA ALA A 113 -4.37 17.49 11.16
C ALA A 113 -5.31 18.32 12.03
N THR A 114 -5.86 19.38 11.44
CA THR A 114 -6.58 20.44 12.14
C THR A 114 -7.65 19.79 13.01
N HIS A 115 -7.48 19.88 14.34
CA HIS A 115 -8.49 19.44 15.28
C HIS A 115 -9.66 20.43 15.20
N THR A 116 -10.49 20.35 14.16
CA THR A 116 -11.76 21.07 14.13
C THR A 116 -12.64 20.52 15.26
N LYS A 117 -12.79 21.32 16.31
CA LYS A 117 -13.72 21.12 17.42
C LYS A 117 -15.15 21.31 16.91
N GLY A 118 -15.69 20.30 16.23
CA GLY A 118 -17.13 20.13 16.04
C GLY A 118 -17.54 18.78 16.63
N PRO A 119 -18.80 18.57 17.05
CA PRO A 119 -19.28 17.23 17.38
C PRO A 119 -19.00 16.34 16.17
N ASN A 120 -18.18 15.30 16.35
CA ASN A 120 -17.73 14.44 15.27
C ASN A 120 -18.96 13.79 14.62
N ALA A 121 -19.46 14.34 13.51
CA ALA A 121 -20.54 13.73 12.73
C ALA A 121 -20.18 12.27 12.34
N ALA A 122 -18.88 12.00 12.14
CA ALA A 122 -18.34 10.66 11.93
C ALA A 122 -18.54 9.69 13.11
N GLN A 123 -18.65 10.17 14.36
CA GLN A 123 -18.94 9.32 15.52
C GLN A 123 -20.45 9.04 15.69
N ALA A 124 -21.32 9.85 15.07
CA ALA A 124 -22.76 9.68 15.18
C ALA A 124 -23.35 8.74 14.11
N ARG A 125 -22.62 8.48 13.03
CA ARG A 125 -23.06 7.63 11.92
C ARG A 125 -23.01 6.15 12.30
N LYS A 126 -24.06 5.38 11.95
CA LYS A 126 -24.07 3.91 12.07
C LYS A 126 -22.96 3.33 11.17
N PRO A 127 -22.06 2.47 11.69
CA PRO A 127 -21.05 1.80 10.86
C PRO A 127 -21.67 1.10 9.64
N GLY A 128 -20.97 1.13 8.51
CA GLY A 128 -21.43 0.50 7.26
C GLY A 128 -22.47 1.30 6.47
N THR A 129 -22.91 2.45 6.98
CA THR A 129 -23.85 3.34 6.28
C THR A 129 -23.14 4.60 5.78
N TRP A 130 -23.57 5.22 4.69
CA TRP A 130 -23.02 6.51 4.27
C TRP A 130 -24.14 7.47 3.88
N ILE A 131 -24.06 8.70 4.37
CA ILE A 131 -24.94 9.79 3.96
C ILE A 131 -24.18 10.58 2.91
N PRO A 132 -24.65 10.64 1.65
CA PRO A 132 -24.01 11.40 0.60
C PRO A 132 -23.75 12.86 1.03
N SER A 133 -22.54 13.34 0.75
CA SER A 133 -22.15 14.74 0.90
C SER A 133 -22.36 15.47 -0.43
N ASP A 134 -22.70 16.75 -0.35
CA ASP A 134 -22.79 17.68 -1.47
C ASP A 134 -21.43 18.26 -1.87
N PHE A 135 -20.34 17.90 -1.16
CA PHE A 135 -19.01 18.37 -1.45
C PHE A 135 -18.60 18.07 -2.89
N GLN A 136 -18.15 19.12 -3.58
CA GLN A 136 -17.51 19.01 -4.88
C GLN A 136 -16.06 19.46 -4.75
N ARG A 137 -15.15 18.63 -5.24
CA ARG A 137 -13.73 18.94 -5.28
C ARG A 137 -13.51 20.24 -6.07
N PRO A 138 -12.71 21.20 -5.55
CA PRO A 138 -12.35 22.40 -6.29
C PRO A 138 -11.77 22.05 -7.67
N LYS A 139 -12.23 22.70 -8.74
CA LYS A 139 -11.72 22.51 -10.10
C LYS A 139 -10.19 22.68 -10.11
N PRO A 140 -9.41 21.70 -10.61
CA PRO A 140 -7.97 21.80 -10.55
C PRO A 140 -7.48 22.78 -11.61
N ARG A 141 -6.36 23.45 -11.36
CA ARG A 141 -5.70 24.23 -12.40
C ARG A 141 -5.01 23.29 -13.39
N ALA A 142 -4.97 23.65 -14.67
CA ALA A 142 -4.13 22.96 -15.64
C ALA A 142 -2.67 22.92 -15.14
N TYR A 143 -1.99 21.79 -15.33
CA TYR A 143 -0.58 21.68 -15.01
C TYR A 143 0.20 22.45 -16.08
N GLU A 144 0.73 23.60 -15.69
CA GLU A 144 1.44 24.52 -16.59
C GLU A 144 2.65 23.85 -17.23
N ASN A 145 2.78 23.98 -18.55
CA ASN A 145 3.86 23.38 -19.34
C ASN A 145 4.02 21.86 -19.16
N TRP A 146 2.96 21.16 -18.74
CA TRP A 146 2.99 19.70 -18.65
C TRP A 146 3.19 19.11 -20.05
N SER A 147 4.17 18.24 -20.17
CA SER A 147 4.54 17.54 -21.38
C SER A 147 4.68 16.07 -21.09
N ILE A 148 4.00 15.25 -21.91
CA ILE A 148 4.14 13.79 -21.86
C ILE A 148 5.57 13.33 -22.18
N GLU A 149 6.40 14.17 -22.80
CA GLU A 149 7.78 13.85 -23.15
C GLU A 149 8.77 14.40 -22.11
N HIS A 150 8.49 15.57 -21.52
CA HIS A 150 9.49 16.33 -20.77
C HIS A 150 9.19 16.53 -19.28
N THR A 151 7.95 16.34 -18.82
CA THR A 151 7.64 16.47 -17.39
C THR A 151 8.17 15.26 -16.64
N LYS A 152 9.33 15.42 -15.99
CA LYS A 152 9.97 14.34 -15.23
C LYS A 152 9.14 13.92 -14.01
N PRO A 153 9.25 12.66 -13.56
CA PRO A 153 8.69 12.24 -12.28
C PRO A 153 9.26 13.08 -11.14
N LEU A 154 8.42 13.42 -10.17
CA LEU A 154 8.90 14.15 -9.01
C LEU A 154 9.83 13.25 -8.17
N PRO A 155 10.97 13.76 -7.66
CA PRO A 155 12.05 12.95 -7.11
C PRO A 155 11.80 12.55 -5.64
N TYR A 156 10.72 11.82 -5.32
CA TYR A 156 10.37 11.52 -3.93
C TYR A 156 11.51 10.70 -3.27
N ARG A 157 12.11 11.23 -2.20
CA ARG A 157 13.16 10.59 -1.38
C ARG A 157 12.69 10.50 0.10
N PRO A 158 11.63 9.72 0.40
CA PRO A 158 10.96 9.74 1.70
C PRO A 158 11.71 8.99 2.82
N PHE A 159 13.04 9.10 2.85
CA PHE A 159 13.92 8.60 3.89
C PHE A 159 14.62 9.76 4.59
N ARG A 160 15.03 9.54 5.85
CA ARG A 160 15.69 10.52 6.71
C ARG A 160 16.92 9.87 7.32
N TYR A 161 17.89 10.69 7.73
CA TYR A 161 19.01 10.22 8.53
C TYR A 161 18.54 9.48 9.80
N GLY A 162 19.35 8.51 10.21
CA GLY A 162 19.23 7.85 11.50
C GLY A 162 19.54 8.78 12.69
N PRO A 163 19.74 8.25 13.91
CA PRO A 163 20.03 6.85 14.22
C PRO A 163 18.80 5.96 14.38
N LYS A 164 17.58 6.51 14.33
CA LYS A 164 16.35 5.76 14.57
C LYS A 164 15.37 5.91 13.42
N TYR A 165 14.97 4.78 12.84
CA TYR A 165 13.87 4.73 11.90
C TYR A 165 12.52 4.79 12.63
N PHE A 166 11.73 5.83 12.37
CA PHE A 166 10.40 5.99 12.96
C PHE A 166 9.32 5.45 12.03
N VAL A 167 8.75 4.31 12.42
CA VAL A 167 7.52 3.78 11.80
C VAL A 167 6.34 4.67 12.21
N THR A 168 5.84 5.46 11.27
CA THR A 168 4.68 6.34 11.45
C THR A 168 3.77 6.26 10.22
N MET A 169 2.53 6.75 10.32
CA MET A 169 1.65 6.84 9.14
C MET A 169 2.16 7.84 8.10
N GLY A 170 2.93 8.87 8.50
CA GLY A 170 3.54 9.83 7.57
C GLY A 170 2.54 10.63 6.72
N LEU A 171 1.30 10.81 7.21
CA LEU A 171 0.24 11.50 6.50
C LEU A 171 0.47 13.01 6.51
N ARG A 172 0.19 13.66 5.38
CA ARG A 172 0.14 15.12 5.21
C ARG A 172 -1.06 15.49 4.36
N ASN A 173 -1.65 16.66 4.62
CA ASN A 173 -2.63 17.24 3.70
C ASN A 173 -1.94 17.62 2.39
N VAL A 174 -2.60 17.40 1.27
CA VAL A 174 -2.11 17.85 -0.04
C VAL A 174 -3.19 18.62 -0.78
N LYS A 175 -2.75 19.54 -1.65
CA LYS A 175 -3.66 20.35 -2.47
C LYS A 175 -4.38 19.45 -3.48
N TRP A 176 -5.63 19.79 -3.78
CA TRP A 176 -6.44 19.07 -4.78
C TRP A 176 -5.81 19.03 -6.17
N ASP A 177 -5.06 20.06 -6.58
CA ASP A 177 -4.25 20.09 -7.82
C ASP A 177 -3.22 18.95 -7.91
N ASN A 178 -2.86 18.36 -6.77
CA ASN A 178 -1.88 17.30 -6.65
C ASN A 178 -2.55 15.98 -6.28
N TRP A 179 -3.79 15.72 -6.68
CA TRP A 179 -4.40 14.42 -6.43
C TRP A 179 -3.67 13.32 -7.20
N ILE A 180 -3.71 13.39 -8.53
CA ILE A 180 -2.96 12.53 -9.44
C ILE A 180 -1.77 13.31 -9.99
N GLU A 181 -0.60 12.67 -10.01
CA GLU A 181 0.67 13.23 -10.46
C GLU A 181 1.19 12.41 -11.66
N LEU A 182 0.79 12.81 -12.86
CA LEU A 182 1.26 12.23 -14.13
C LEU A 182 2.57 12.87 -14.59
N ASP A 183 3.44 12.04 -15.19
CA ASP A 183 4.75 12.43 -15.72
C ASP A 183 5.04 11.74 -17.07
N ASN A 184 6.23 11.97 -17.61
CA ASN A 184 6.66 11.47 -18.90
C ASN A 184 6.89 9.95 -18.93
N HIS A 185 6.82 9.24 -17.80
CA HIS A 185 6.76 7.78 -17.80
C HIS A 185 5.33 7.26 -18.05
N PHE A 186 4.33 8.14 -18.24
CA PHE A 186 2.95 7.75 -18.50
C PHE A 186 2.82 6.70 -19.62
N PRO A 187 3.43 6.86 -20.81
CA PRO A 187 3.40 5.83 -21.86
C PRO A 187 3.78 4.43 -21.40
N ARG A 188 4.87 4.31 -20.64
CA ARG A 188 5.35 3.03 -20.09
C ARG A 188 4.33 2.44 -19.13
N PHE A 189 3.88 3.23 -18.16
CA PHE A 189 2.92 2.78 -17.14
C PHE A 189 1.58 2.39 -17.76
N HIS A 190 1.09 3.15 -18.73
CA HIS A 190 -0.14 2.86 -19.45
C HIS A 190 -0.03 1.54 -20.23
N ALA A 191 1.08 1.34 -20.96
CA ALA A 191 1.32 0.09 -21.69
C ALA A 191 1.46 -1.12 -20.75
N ASP A 192 2.19 -1.00 -19.64
CA ASP A 192 2.34 -2.06 -18.64
C ASP A 192 0.99 -2.44 -18.02
N LYS A 193 0.17 -1.45 -17.68
CA LYS A 193 -1.18 -1.68 -17.15
C LYS A 193 -2.11 -2.33 -18.17
N ALA A 194 -2.15 -1.84 -19.41
CA ALA A 194 -2.97 -2.42 -20.47
C ALA A 194 -2.58 -3.89 -20.72
N ARG A 195 -1.27 -4.18 -20.78
CA ARG A 195 -0.74 -5.55 -20.90
C ARG A 195 -1.20 -6.42 -19.73
N ARG A 196 -1.00 -5.97 -18.49
CA ARG A 196 -1.34 -6.75 -17.29
C ARG A 196 -2.83 -6.94 -17.08
N ILE A 197 -3.67 -5.98 -17.46
CA ILE A 197 -5.13 -6.14 -17.48
C ILE A 197 -5.50 -7.32 -18.38
N LYS A 198 -4.92 -7.39 -19.58
CA LYS A 198 -5.16 -8.48 -20.54
C LYS A 198 -4.62 -9.83 -20.04
N GLU A 199 -3.42 -9.85 -19.48
CA GLU A 199 -2.72 -11.09 -19.07
C GLU A 199 -3.22 -11.66 -17.74
N ARG A 200 -3.54 -10.80 -16.77
CA ARG A 200 -3.84 -11.20 -15.39
C ARG A 200 -5.28 -10.95 -14.98
N GLY A 201 -6.01 -10.08 -15.68
CA GLY A 201 -7.45 -9.86 -15.50
C GLY A 201 -7.87 -9.75 -14.03
N HIS A 202 -8.69 -10.71 -13.59
CA HIS A 202 -9.28 -10.75 -12.25
C HIS A 202 -8.28 -10.94 -11.10
N LYS A 203 -7.02 -11.33 -11.38
CA LYS A 203 -5.96 -11.41 -10.37
C LYS A 203 -5.47 -10.02 -9.94
N CYS A 204 -5.52 -9.06 -10.86
CA CYS A 204 -5.07 -7.68 -10.62
C CYS A 204 -6.20 -6.66 -10.55
N CYS A 205 -7.36 -6.94 -11.17
CA CYS A 205 -8.49 -6.02 -11.21
C CYS A 205 -9.78 -6.69 -10.72
N ARG A 206 -10.43 -6.14 -9.70
CA ARG A 206 -11.71 -6.63 -9.18
C ARG A 206 -12.59 -5.49 -8.71
N THR A 207 -13.90 -5.64 -8.91
CA THR A 207 -14.92 -4.76 -8.32
C THR A 207 -16.02 -5.61 -7.68
N ALA A 208 -16.16 -5.55 -6.37
CA ALA A 208 -17.26 -6.21 -5.68
C ALA A 208 -18.58 -5.50 -6.01
N PRO A 209 -19.72 -6.22 -6.05
CA PRO A 209 -21.04 -5.60 -6.30
C PRO A 209 -21.32 -4.40 -5.39
N GLU A 210 -20.99 -4.50 -4.11
CA GLU A 210 -21.15 -3.44 -3.11
C GLU A 210 -20.21 -2.24 -3.33
N ALA A 211 -19.07 -2.44 -3.99
CA ALA A 211 -18.12 -1.39 -4.35
C ALA A 211 -18.37 -0.76 -5.72
N TYR A 212 -19.26 -1.36 -6.53
CA TYR A 212 -19.55 -0.88 -7.88
C TYR A 212 -19.98 0.60 -7.92
N PRO A 213 -20.86 1.11 -7.03
CA PRO A 213 -21.21 2.52 -7.00
C PRO A 213 -20.00 3.44 -6.74
N ALA A 214 -19.09 3.03 -5.85
CA ALA A 214 -17.87 3.79 -5.55
C ALA A 214 -16.88 3.77 -6.73
N ALA A 215 -16.78 2.65 -7.45
CA ALA A 215 -15.96 2.55 -8.66
C ALA A 215 -16.51 3.44 -9.79
N LEU A 216 -17.84 3.51 -9.95
CA LEU A 216 -18.46 4.44 -10.90
C LEU A 216 -18.21 5.91 -10.53
N GLU A 217 -18.34 6.26 -9.25
CA GLU A 217 -18.04 7.62 -8.78
C GLU A 217 -16.55 7.98 -8.98
N LEU A 218 -15.63 7.03 -8.82
CA LEU A 218 -14.22 7.24 -9.15
C LEU A 218 -14.02 7.55 -10.64
N LEU A 219 -14.71 6.85 -11.54
CA LEU A 219 -14.66 7.15 -12.98
C LEU A 219 -15.19 8.56 -13.28
N GLU A 220 -16.29 8.98 -12.63
CA GLU A 220 -16.82 10.34 -12.75
C GLU A 220 -15.80 11.38 -12.25
N GLU A 221 -15.16 11.13 -11.11
CA GLU A 221 -14.12 11.99 -10.56
C GLU A 221 -12.91 12.12 -11.49
N PHE A 222 -12.46 11.03 -12.13
CA PHE A 222 -11.37 11.08 -13.12
C PHE A 222 -11.78 11.76 -14.42
N ARG A 223 -12.97 11.48 -14.95
CA ARG A 223 -13.52 12.19 -16.12
C ARG A 223 -13.63 13.70 -15.87
N SER A 224 -13.88 14.10 -14.63
CA SER A 224 -13.88 15.50 -14.22
C SER A 224 -12.46 16.04 -14.03
N TYR A 225 -11.62 15.40 -13.22
CA TYR A 225 -10.31 15.90 -12.81
C TYR A 225 -9.28 15.93 -13.94
N LEU A 226 -9.13 14.82 -14.68
CA LEU A 226 -7.99 14.61 -15.58
C LEU A 226 -7.97 15.57 -16.77
N PRO A 227 -9.09 15.85 -17.47
CA PRO A 227 -9.09 16.82 -18.56
C PRO A 227 -8.86 18.26 -18.10
N ASP A 228 -9.25 18.62 -16.87
CA ASP A 228 -8.96 19.95 -16.33
C ASP A 228 -7.50 20.10 -15.91
N ARG A 229 -6.91 19.04 -15.33
CA ARG A 229 -5.52 19.06 -14.86
C ARG A 229 -4.51 18.82 -15.99
N TYR A 230 -4.81 17.95 -16.93
CA TYR A 230 -3.95 17.52 -18.03
C TYR A 230 -4.66 17.66 -19.40
N PRO A 231 -5.05 18.89 -19.79
CA PRO A 231 -5.83 19.13 -21.01
C PRO A 231 -5.11 18.74 -22.31
N THR A 232 -3.77 18.64 -22.29
CA THR A 232 -2.97 18.18 -23.43
C THR A 232 -2.89 16.65 -23.55
N LEU A 233 -3.23 15.92 -22.49
CA LEU A 233 -3.32 14.45 -22.49
C LEU A 233 -4.75 13.95 -22.62
N TYR A 234 -5.72 14.68 -22.07
CA TYR A 234 -7.09 14.21 -21.96
C TYR A 234 -8.12 15.20 -22.48
N GLN A 235 -9.10 14.65 -23.20
CA GLN A 235 -10.29 15.36 -23.66
C GLN A 235 -11.55 14.67 -23.14
N ARG A 236 -12.54 15.43 -22.66
CA ARG A 236 -13.86 14.88 -22.32
C ARG A 236 -14.60 14.48 -23.59
N THR A 237 -15.22 13.31 -23.57
CA THR A 237 -16.16 12.86 -24.62
C THR A 237 -17.57 12.77 -24.05
N GLU A 238 -18.56 12.56 -24.91
CA GLU A 238 -19.96 12.35 -24.50
C GLU A 238 -20.06 11.21 -23.48
N LYS A 239 -19.44 10.06 -23.79
CA LYS A 239 -19.52 8.84 -22.97
C LYS A 239 -18.38 8.66 -21.97
N GLY A 240 -17.33 9.48 -22.02
CA GLY A 240 -16.22 9.35 -21.09
C GLY A 240 -15.07 10.31 -21.34
N ILE A 241 -13.88 9.76 -21.56
CA ILE A 241 -12.63 10.51 -21.72
C ILE A 241 -11.80 9.89 -22.84
N LYS A 242 -11.16 10.73 -23.65
CA LYS A 242 -10.21 10.34 -24.69
C LYS A 242 -8.80 10.64 -24.22
N ASN A 243 -7.94 9.65 -24.27
CA ASN A 243 -6.50 9.81 -24.15
C ASN A 243 -5.95 10.29 -25.50
N LEU A 244 -5.52 11.55 -25.56
CA LEU A 244 -5.04 12.19 -26.78
C LEU A 244 -3.71 11.63 -27.27
N TRP A 245 -2.92 11.02 -26.39
CA TRP A 245 -1.66 10.38 -26.78
C TRP A 245 -1.87 8.98 -27.35
N SER A 246 -2.60 8.10 -26.66
CA SER A 246 -2.83 6.73 -27.15
C SER A 246 -3.96 6.64 -28.18
N GLY A 247 -4.80 7.67 -28.27
CA GLY A 247 -6.04 7.65 -29.07
C GLY A 247 -7.18 6.85 -28.43
N GLU A 248 -6.94 6.19 -27.29
CA GLU A 248 -7.93 5.37 -26.59
C GLU A 248 -9.10 6.22 -26.08
N GLU A 249 -10.33 5.78 -26.35
CA GLU A 249 -11.55 6.35 -25.78
C GLU A 249 -12.11 5.41 -24.71
N LEU A 250 -12.08 5.89 -23.46
CA LEU A 250 -12.50 5.14 -22.28
C LEU A 250 -13.94 5.54 -21.91
N ASP A 251 -14.87 4.59 -22.07
CA ASP A 251 -16.28 4.77 -21.67
C ASP A 251 -16.41 4.70 -20.14
N THR A 252 -17.05 5.71 -19.55
CA THR A 252 -17.26 5.81 -18.10
C THR A 252 -18.74 5.93 -17.72
N THR A 253 -19.63 6.05 -18.70
CA THR A 253 -21.03 6.44 -18.48
C THR A 253 -22.05 5.45 -19.02
N SER A 254 -21.70 4.62 -20.02
CA SER A 254 -22.61 3.58 -20.52
C SER A 254 -23.00 2.60 -19.41
N ARG A 255 -24.22 2.08 -19.50
CA ARG A 255 -24.76 1.08 -18.57
C ARG A 255 -25.39 -0.08 -19.36
N PRO A 256 -24.81 -1.30 -19.30
CA PRO A 256 -23.58 -1.65 -18.57
C PRO A 256 -22.34 -0.96 -19.17
N LEU A 257 -21.27 -0.85 -18.37
CA LEU A 257 -19.96 -0.45 -18.87
C LEU A 257 -19.39 -1.56 -19.78
N PRO A 258 -18.57 -1.22 -20.79
CA PRO A 258 -17.94 -2.22 -21.67
C PRO A 258 -16.98 -3.18 -20.95
N GLU A 259 -16.41 -2.76 -19.82
CA GLU A 259 -15.44 -3.52 -19.02
C GLU A 259 -15.59 -3.20 -17.52
N ASP A 260 -14.80 -3.85 -16.68
CA ASP A 260 -14.76 -3.57 -15.23
C ASP A 260 -14.31 -2.12 -14.98
N PRO A 261 -15.03 -1.33 -14.14
CA PRO A 261 -14.72 0.08 -13.95
C PRO A 261 -13.31 0.34 -13.40
N MET A 262 -12.73 -0.59 -12.63
CA MET A 262 -11.37 -0.46 -12.13
C MET A 262 -10.33 -0.69 -13.23
N GLN A 263 -10.62 -1.52 -14.23
CA GLN A 263 -9.76 -1.66 -15.41
C GLN A 263 -9.73 -0.38 -16.24
N THR A 264 -10.90 0.23 -16.47
CA THR A 264 -11.01 1.54 -17.15
C THR A 264 -10.26 2.61 -16.37
N ALA A 265 -10.50 2.72 -15.05
CA ALA A 265 -9.87 3.72 -14.18
C ALA A 265 -8.35 3.56 -14.15
N ALA A 266 -7.84 2.32 -14.13
CA ALA A 266 -6.41 2.05 -14.06
C ALA A 266 -5.64 2.57 -15.28
N ARG A 267 -6.25 2.57 -16.48
CA ARG A 267 -5.62 3.07 -17.71
C ARG A 267 -5.64 4.59 -17.84
N MET A 268 -6.39 5.29 -16.98
CA MET A 268 -6.45 6.75 -16.92
C MET A 268 -5.33 7.40 -16.10
N VAL A 269 -4.60 6.63 -15.29
CA VAL A 269 -3.60 7.19 -14.35
C VAL A 269 -2.39 6.25 -14.22
N GLN A 270 -1.26 6.76 -13.73
CA GLN A 270 -0.10 5.90 -13.41
C GLN A 270 -0.28 5.14 -12.09
N ASP A 271 -1.10 5.66 -11.18
CA ASP A 271 -1.38 5.08 -9.86
C ASP A 271 -2.10 3.73 -9.94
N ASP A 272 -1.67 2.74 -9.16
CA ASP A 272 -2.57 1.64 -8.81
C ASP A 272 -3.71 2.15 -7.93
N LEU A 273 -4.85 1.48 -8.00
CA LEU A 273 -6.10 1.96 -7.40
C LEU A 273 -6.69 0.91 -6.46
N ALA A 274 -7.16 1.35 -5.31
CA ALA A 274 -7.92 0.53 -4.37
C ALA A 274 -9.05 1.34 -3.77
N ILE A 275 -10.20 0.70 -3.56
CA ILE A 275 -11.38 1.30 -2.92
C ILE A 275 -11.73 0.48 -1.70
N MET A 276 -11.76 1.17 -0.56
CA MET A 276 -12.12 0.61 0.73
C MET A 276 -13.51 1.10 1.13
N LEU A 277 -14.38 0.19 1.57
CA LEU A 277 -15.69 0.55 2.12
C LEU A 277 -15.81 0.10 3.57
N GLU A 278 -16.51 0.90 4.36
CA GLU A 278 -16.80 0.54 5.75
C GLU A 278 -17.90 -0.52 5.78
N GLY A 279 -17.68 -1.61 6.52
CA GLY A 279 -18.68 -2.63 6.82
C GLY A 279 -19.51 -2.29 8.04
N GLU A 280 -20.54 -3.09 8.31
CA GLU A 280 -21.43 -2.92 9.47
C GLU A 280 -20.71 -3.08 10.83
N ASP A 281 -19.56 -3.72 10.85
CA ASP A 281 -18.68 -3.88 12.00
C ASP A 281 -17.73 -2.67 12.21
N GLY A 282 -17.78 -1.68 11.31
CA GLY A 282 -16.92 -0.50 11.31
C GLY A 282 -15.50 -0.74 10.80
N GLN A 283 -15.20 -1.94 10.29
CA GLN A 283 -13.95 -2.20 9.58
C GLN A 283 -14.03 -1.69 8.14
N TYR A 284 -12.88 -1.35 7.56
CA TYR A 284 -12.79 -0.96 6.15
C TYR A 284 -12.27 -2.14 5.35
N TYR A 285 -12.98 -2.56 4.31
CA TYR A 285 -12.64 -3.71 3.48
C TYR A 285 -12.17 -3.30 2.10
N LEU A 286 -11.16 -3.98 1.56
CA LEU A 286 -10.72 -3.79 0.18
C LEU A 286 -11.70 -4.46 -0.79
N LEU A 287 -12.62 -3.68 -1.36
CA LEU A 287 -13.75 -4.22 -2.14
C LEU A 287 -13.69 -3.88 -3.63
N ALA A 288 -12.84 -2.95 -4.05
CA ALA A 288 -12.46 -2.83 -5.45
C ALA A 288 -11.00 -2.43 -5.60
N GLY A 289 -10.37 -2.81 -6.70
CA GLY A 289 -8.98 -2.48 -6.95
C GLY A 289 -8.54 -2.78 -8.37
N ALA A 290 -7.54 -2.04 -8.82
CA ALA A 290 -6.69 -2.35 -9.95
C ALA A 290 -5.24 -2.16 -9.49
N VAL A 291 -4.64 -3.27 -9.06
CA VAL A 291 -3.30 -3.34 -8.49
C VAL A 291 -2.42 -4.10 -9.48
N LEU A 292 -1.78 -3.35 -10.37
CA LEU A 292 -1.07 -3.86 -11.53
C LEU A 292 0.44 -3.69 -11.37
N LEU A 293 0.89 -2.76 -10.54
CA LEU A 293 2.28 -2.33 -10.42
C LEU A 293 2.77 -2.28 -8.97
N ALA A 294 2.24 -3.15 -8.11
CA ALA A 294 2.50 -3.18 -6.67
C ALA A 294 3.89 -3.68 -6.27
N GLY A 295 4.60 -4.41 -7.14
CA GLY A 295 5.95 -4.92 -6.91
C GLY A 295 6.04 -6.09 -5.92
N PHE A 296 5.33 -6.04 -4.80
CA PHE A 296 5.55 -6.94 -3.64
C PHE A 296 4.29 -7.55 -3.02
N TRP A 297 3.10 -7.32 -3.59
CA TRP A 297 1.86 -7.90 -3.09
C TRP A 297 0.81 -7.98 -4.21
N ARG A 298 -0.15 -8.88 -4.04
CA ARG A 298 -1.19 -9.16 -5.04
C ARG A 298 -2.55 -8.73 -4.52
N LEU A 299 -3.41 -8.19 -5.40
CA LEU A 299 -4.78 -7.85 -5.04
C LEU A 299 -5.55 -9.07 -4.53
N GLU A 300 -5.42 -10.21 -5.22
CA GLU A 300 -6.17 -11.43 -4.89
C GLU A 300 -5.92 -11.95 -3.47
N ASP A 301 -4.70 -11.75 -2.94
CA ASP A 301 -4.34 -12.14 -1.57
C ASP A 301 -5.03 -11.27 -0.52
N LYS A 302 -5.46 -10.05 -0.90
CA LYS A 302 -5.92 -8.99 0.01
C LYS A 302 -7.38 -8.60 -0.23
N TYR A 303 -7.98 -9.09 -1.31
CA TYR A 303 -9.33 -8.74 -1.72
C TYR A 303 -10.37 -9.22 -0.70
N ARG A 304 -11.32 -8.36 -0.35
CA ARG A 304 -12.32 -8.56 0.72
C ARG A 304 -11.76 -8.71 2.14
N MET A 305 -10.48 -8.43 2.35
CA MET A 305 -9.93 -8.41 3.71
C MET A 305 -10.17 -7.05 4.38
N PRO A 306 -10.36 -7.03 5.71
CA PRO A 306 -10.38 -5.79 6.47
C PRO A 306 -8.97 -5.18 6.54
N LEU A 307 -8.92 -3.85 6.60
CA LEU A 307 -7.69 -3.05 6.53
C LEU A 307 -6.64 -3.49 7.55
N SER A 308 -7.05 -3.84 8.77
CA SER A 308 -6.13 -4.34 9.80
C SER A 308 -5.49 -5.67 9.41
N GLU A 309 -6.27 -6.58 8.83
CA GLU A 309 -5.79 -7.90 8.41
C GLU A 309 -4.89 -7.80 7.18
N ILE A 310 -5.18 -6.89 6.24
CA ILE A 310 -4.29 -6.60 5.09
C ILE A 310 -2.86 -6.31 5.57
N HIS A 311 -2.73 -5.48 6.62
CA HIS A 311 -1.43 -5.09 7.16
C HIS A 311 -0.81 -6.16 8.07
N THR A 312 -1.63 -6.85 8.86
CA THR A 312 -1.13 -7.90 9.78
C THR A 312 -0.67 -9.14 9.01
N SER A 313 -1.45 -9.60 8.03
CA SER A 313 -1.08 -10.71 7.14
C SER A 313 0.06 -10.38 6.18
N GLY A 314 0.36 -9.10 5.99
CA GLY A 314 1.51 -8.63 5.21
C GLY A 314 2.75 -8.39 6.07
N ASP A 315 2.74 -8.78 7.35
CA ASP A 315 3.84 -8.59 8.30
C ASP A 315 4.39 -7.15 8.36
N VAL A 316 3.50 -6.15 8.23
CA VAL A 316 3.92 -4.75 8.27
C VAL A 316 4.55 -4.45 9.65
N PRO A 317 5.83 -4.02 9.70
CA PRO A 317 6.54 -3.86 10.96
C PRO A 317 5.84 -2.90 11.91
N GLN A 318 5.70 -3.30 13.18
CA GLN A 318 5.16 -2.49 14.29
C GLN A 318 3.70 -2.04 14.05
N PHE A 319 2.99 -2.70 13.13
CA PHE A 319 1.65 -2.28 12.73
C PHE A 319 0.67 -2.35 13.89
N LYS A 320 0.56 -3.50 14.55
CA LYS A 320 -0.40 -3.74 15.63
C LYS A 320 -0.15 -2.81 16.82
N GLU A 321 1.11 -2.59 17.17
CA GLU A 321 1.50 -1.84 18.37
C GLU A 321 1.49 -0.32 18.16
N LYS A 322 1.75 0.16 16.94
CA LYS A 322 1.95 1.60 16.69
C LYS A 322 1.02 2.23 15.66
N LEU A 323 0.59 1.48 14.64
CA LEU A 323 -0.09 2.08 13.48
C LEU A 323 -1.59 1.81 13.47
N GLU A 324 -2.03 0.60 13.84
CA GLU A 324 -3.40 0.12 13.65
C GLU A 324 -4.44 1.09 14.22
N LYS A 325 -4.34 1.43 15.51
CA LYS A 325 -5.28 2.35 16.16
C LYS A 325 -5.30 3.73 15.49
N GLY A 326 -4.15 4.25 15.09
CA GLY A 326 -4.05 5.54 14.41
C GLY A 326 -4.74 5.52 13.05
N MET A 327 -4.47 4.48 12.27
CA MET A 327 -5.00 4.28 10.92
C MET A 327 -6.52 4.05 10.93
N MET A 328 -7.03 3.17 11.79
CA MET A 328 -8.48 2.91 11.89
C MET A 328 -9.24 4.19 12.30
N ASN A 329 -8.69 4.94 13.25
CA ASN A 329 -9.27 6.22 13.63
C ASN A 329 -9.18 7.28 12.53
N PHE A 330 -8.15 7.24 11.69
CA PHE A 330 -7.99 8.14 10.56
C PHE A 330 -9.04 7.85 9.49
N PHE A 331 -9.16 6.59 9.03
CA PHE A 331 -10.13 6.18 8.03
C PHE A 331 -11.56 6.58 8.42
N ARG A 332 -11.96 6.32 9.67
CA ARG A 332 -13.28 6.70 10.19
C ARG A 332 -13.54 8.21 10.15
N ARG A 333 -12.51 9.05 10.36
CA ARG A 333 -12.65 10.51 10.48
C ARG A 333 -12.43 11.26 9.17
N LEU A 334 -11.74 10.65 8.20
CA LEU A 334 -11.44 11.25 6.90
C LEU A 334 -12.73 11.73 6.23
N LYS A 335 -12.81 13.04 5.97
CA LYS A 335 -13.97 13.67 5.33
C LYS A 335 -13.78 13.80 3.82
N PRO A 336 -14.86 13.95 3.02
CA PRO A 336 -14.76 14.16 1.58
C PRO A 336 -13.92 15.39 1.18
N GLU A 337 -13.86 16.42 2.03
CA GLU A 337 -13.11 17.66 1.81
C GLU A 337 -11.59 17.48 1.95
N GLU A 338 -11.15 16.39 2.56
CA GLU A 338 -9.76 16.12 2.88
C GLU A 338 -9.12 15.21 1.84
N LEU A 339 -7.98 15.66 1.31
CA LEU A 339 -7.07 14.86 0.52
C LEU A 339 -5.74 14.77 1.27
N VAL A 340 -5.36 13.55 1.63
CA VAL A 340 -4.07 13.30 2.30
C VAL A 340 -3.17 12.47 1.42
N ALA A 341 -1.86 12.63 1.63
CA ALA A 341 -0.85 11.76 1.05
C ALA A 341 0.15 11.28 2.10
N ARG A 342 0.81 10.17 1.79
CA ARG A 342 2.03 9.71 2.46
C ARG A 342 2.99 9.17 1.41
N ASN A 343 4.23 8.97 1.81
CA ASN A 343 5.18 8.22 1.00
C ASN A 343 5.76 7.06 1.81
N ASN A 344 5.95 5.94 1.13
CA ASN A 344 6.83 4.87 1.59
C ASN A 344 7.99 4.73 0.59
N TYR A 345 8.92 3.84 0.90
CA TYR A 345 9.90 3.40 -0.07
C TYR A 345 10.37 1.98 0.24
N PHE A 346 10.88 1.31 -0.79
CA PHE A 346 11.48 -0.02 -0.77
C PHE A 346 12.67 -0.03 -1.73
N LEU A 347 13.45 -1.10 -1.64
CA LEU A 347 14.53 -1.39 -2.57
C LEU A 347 14.19 -2.72 -3.25
N GLN A 348 14.32 -2.74 -4.56
CA GLN A 348 14.26 -3.95 -5.38
C GLN A 348 15.68 -4.29 -5.82
N VAL A 349 15.97 -5.58 -6.01
CA VAL A 349 17.22 -6.06 -6.63
C VAL A 349 16.96 -6.60 -8.03
N ASP A 350 15.94 -6.04 -8.67
CA ASP A 350 15.52 -6.24 -10.05
C ASP A 350 14.88 -4.96 -10.61
N ASP A 351 14.69 -4.94 -11.93
CA ASP A 351 14.23 -3.83 -12.74
C ASP A 351 12.76 -3.95 -13.18
N ASP A 352 12.04 -4.95 -12.69
CA ASP A 352 10.64 -5.15 -13.02
C ASP A 352 9.74 -4.29 -12.12
N LEU A 353 9.13 -3.28 -12.74
CA LEU A 353 8.23 -2.33 -12.07
C LEU A 353 6.98 -3.02 -11.51
N ALA A 354 6.47 -4.02 -12.25
CA ALA A 354 5.16 -4.57 -12.00
C ALA A 354 5.20 -5.60 -10.86
N TRP A 355 6.21 -6.48 -10.91
CA TRP A 355 6.42 -7.52 -9.92
C TRP A 355 7.91 -7.82 -9.74
N SER A 356 8.40 -7.75 -8.51
CA SER A 356 9.79 -8.10 -8.21
C SER A 356 9.97 -9.62 -8.26
N TYR A 357 10.63 -10.14 -9.30
CA TYR A 357 10.92 -11.58 -9.36
C TYR A 357 11.91 -12.03 -8.27
N SER A 358 12.59 -11.10 -7.59
CA SER A 358 13.43 -11.39 -6.43
C SER A 358 12.67 -12.00 -5.25
N ILE A 359 11.36 -11.79 -5.15
CA ILE A 359 10.50 -12.41 -4.12
C ILE A 359 9.76 -13.67 -4.60
N GLY A 360 10.13 -14.18 -5.78
CA GLY A 360 9.54 -15.36 -6.40
C GLY A 360 8.64 -14.99 -7.58
N SER A 361 8.07 -16.01 -8.23
CA SER A 361 7.08 -15.78 -9.29
C SER A 361 5.81 -15.16 -8.69
N GLU A 362 5.13 -14.30 -9.44
CA GLU A 362 3.87 -13.70 -9.00
C GLU A 362 2.77 -14.75 -8.75
N ASP A 363 2.85 -15.90 -9.43
CA ASP A 363 1.90 -17.00 -9.26
C ASP A 363 2.36 -18.02 -8.19
N SER A 364 3.48 -17.79 -7.50
CA SER A 364 3.91 -18.64 -6.38
C SER A 364 2.96 -18.52 -5.18
N PRO A 365 2.62 -19.62 -4.49
CA PRO A 365 1.68 -19.58 -3.36
C PRO A 365 2.19 -18.76 -2.18
N SER A 366 3.52 -18.66 -2.02
CA SER A 366 4.18 -17.79 -1.07
C SER A 366 5.23 -16.93 -1.77
N ILE A 367 5.46 -15.74 -1.22
CA ILE A 367 6.50 -14.81 -1.64
C ILE A 367 7.56 -14.71 -0.56
N SER A 368 8.83 -14.59 -0.94
CA SER A 368 9.91 -14.51 0.04
C SER A 368 11.18 -13.91 -0.53
N TRP A 369 11.82 -13.02 0.23
CA TRP A 369 13.18 -12.56 -0.06
C TRP A 369 14.20 -13.70 -0.12
N ASN A 370 13.89 -14.90 0.37
CA ASN A 370 14.78 -16.05 0.27
C ASN A 370 15.07 -16.48 -1.17
N THR A 371 14.20 -16.15 -2.13
CA THR A 371 14.43 -16.42 -3.55
C THR A 371 15.33 -15.39 -4.22
N ALA A 372 15.63 -14.26 -3.56
CA ALA A 372 16.49 -13.24 -4.09
C ALA A 372 17.96 -13.70 -4.09
N GLU A 373 18.66 -13.42 -5.18
CA GLU A 373 20.10 -13.52 -5.25
C GLU A 373 20.74 -12.55 -4.23
N LYS A 374 21.61 -13.09 -3.37
CA LYS A 374 22.29 -12.30 -2.34
C LYS A 374 23.48 -11.57 -2.97
N ASN A 375 23.63 -10.29 -2.62
CA ASN A 375 24.72 -9.42 -3.07
C ASN A 375 24.82 -9.30 -4.60
N ARG A 376 23.66 -9.23 -5.28
CA ARG A 376 23.61 -8.88 -6.70
C ARG A 376 24.30 -7.52 -6.93
N ALA A 377 24.85 -7.30 -8.11
CA ALA A 377 25.51 -6.03 -8.43
C ALA A 377 24.55 -4.83 -8.31
N VAL A 378 25.08 -3.65 -7.97
CA VAL A 378 24.28 -2.46 -7.64
C VAL A 378 23.48 -1.92 -8.83
N GLU A 379 23.90 -2.23 -10.06
CA GLU A 379 23.21 -1.90 -11.31
C GLU A 379 21.82 -2.54 -11.40
N HIS A 380 21.59 -3.61 -10.62
CA HIS A 380 20.30 -4.26 -10.50
C HIS A 380 19.48 -3.74 -9.32
N HIS A 381 19.98 -2.78 -8.54
CA HIS A 381 19.27 -2.24 -7.40
C HIS A 381 18.42 -1.05 -7.83
N TYR A 382 17.14 -1.09 -7.49
CA TYR A 382 16.17 -0.05 -7.81
C TYR A 382 15.54 0.51 -6.55
N PHE A 383 15.48 1.84 -6.50
CA PHE A 383 14.72 2.58 -5.52
C PHE A 383 13.26 2.66 -5.95
N ARG A 384 12.38 2.08 -5.13
CA ARG A 384 10.93 2.15 -5.29
C ARG A 384 10.36 3.08 -4.24
N SER A 385 9.81 4.22 -4.61
CA SER A 385 8.99 5.04 -3.70
C SER A 385 7.55 5.03 -4.15
N GLU A 386 6.62 4.84 -3.23
CA GLU A 386 5.20 4.99 -3.54
C GLU A 386 4.67 6.24 -2.87
N ARG A 387 4.08 7.11 -3.66
CA ARG A 387 3.23 8.19 -3.19
C ARG A 387 1.81 7.65 -3.11
N GLN A 388 1.26 7.69 -1.91
CA GLN A 388 -0.01 7.07 -1.61
C GLN A 388 -1.00 8.15 -1.18
N THR A 389 -2.10 8.32 -1.91
CA THR A 389 -3.16 9.28 -1.53
C THR A 389 -4.38 8.58 -0.98
N LEU A 390 -5.06 9.24 -0.04
CA LEU A 390 -6.36 8.81 0.49
C LEU A 390 -7.34 9.96 0.39
N ARG A 391 -8.51 9.69 -0.17
CA ARG A 391 -9.68 10.58 -0.14
C ARG A 391 -10.96 9.77 0.02
N ARG A 392 -11.97 10.37 0.65
CA ARG A 392 -13.31 9.79 0.68
C ARG A 392 -14.14 10.35 -0.48
N LEU A 393 -14.86 9.47 -1.18
CA LEU A 393 -15.80 9.84 -2.21
C LEU A 393 -17.10 10.38 -1.58
N PRO A 394 -17.60 11.56 -2.01
CA PRO A 394 -18.71 12.22 -1.34
C PRO A 394 -20.04 11.47 -1.43
N ARG A 395 -20.36 10.80 -2.55
CA ARG A 395 -21.66 10.13 -2.75
C ARG A 395 -21.69 8.73 -2.18
N SER A 396 -20.67 7.91 -2.46
CA SER A 396 -20.60 6.50 -2.05
C SER A 396 -19.98 6.28 -0.67
N GLY A 397 -19.17 7.22 -0.19
CA GLY A 397 -18.44 7.09 1.06
C GLY A 397 -17.22 6.16 0.99
N GLY A 398 -16.93 5.60 -0.19
CA GLY A 398 -15.74 4.79 -0.44
C GLY A 398 -14.47 5.61 -0.26
N VAL A 399 -13.46 5.02 0.38
CA VAL A 399 -12.14 5.61 0.52
C VAL A 399 -11.26 5.12 -0.63
N VAL A 400 -10.91 6.03 -1.53
CA VAL A 400 -10.02 5.77 -2.64
C VAL A 400 -8.58 5.90 -2.16
N PHE A 401 -7.81 4.84 -2.38
CA PHE A 401 -6.39 4.76 -2.17
C PHE A 401 -5.69 4.71 -3.53
N THR A 402 -4.94 5.75 -3.87
CA THR A 402 -4.11 5.75 -5.09
C THR A 402 -2.65 5.52 -4.72
N ILE A 403 -1.93 4.71 -5.51
CA ILE A 403 -0.56 4.28 -5.23
C ILE A 403 0.30 4.58 -6.47
N ARG A 404 0.94 5.74 -6.50
CA ARG A 404 1.87 6.15 -7.57
C ARG A 404 3.27 5.64 -7.27
N THR A 405 3.76 4.71 -8.09
CA THR A 405 5.11 4.14 -7.97
C THR A 405 6.16 4.93 -8.75
N TYR A 406 7.14 5.52 -8.06
CA TYR A 406 8.37 6.06 -8.60
C TYR A 406 9.46 4.99 -8.50
N PHE A 407 10.07 4.63 -9.64
CA PHE A 407 10.96 3.48 -9.74
C PHE A 407 12.20 3.86 -10.53
N HIS A 408 13.33 3.95 -9.85
CA HIS A 408 14.58 4.49 -10.39
C HIS A 408 15.76 3.58 -10.05
N PRO A 409 16.77 3.43 -10.93
CA PRO A 409 18.02 2.79 -10.57
C PRO A 409 18.69 3.49 -9.38
N ILE A 410 19.27 2.72 -8.46
CA ILE A 410 20.05 3.28 -7.35
C ILE A 410 21.27 4.06 -7.85
N THR A 411 21.86 3.60 -8.95
CA THR A 411 22.98 4.27 -9.61
C THR A 411 22.64 5.68 -10.08
N GLU A 412 21.39 5.93 -10.49
CA GLU A 412 20.92 7.26 -10.90
C GLU A 412 20.67 8.16 -9.68
N ILE A 413 19.90 7.69 -8.70
CA ILE A 413 19.53 8.54 -7.56
C ILE A 413 20.73 8.84 -6.65
N ALA A 414 21.78 8.03 -6.67
CA ALA A 414 23.00 8.28 -5.90
C ALA A 414 23.87 9.40 -6.47
N GLU A 415 23.59 9.90 -7.68
CA GLU A 415 24.21 11.10 -8.21
C GLU A 415 23.60 12.40 -7.63
N GLU A 416 22.40 12.32 -7.07
CA GLU A 416 21.73 13.45 -6.44
C GLU A 416 22.45 13.85 -5.14
N ASP A 417 22.76 15.14 -4.99
CA ASP A 417 23.36 15.71 -3.79
C ASP A 417 22.61 15.23 -2.52
N TYR A 418 23.39 14.81 -1.51
CA TYR A 418 22.93 14.35 -0.20
C TYR A 418 22.18 13.01 -0.16
N VAL A 419 21.58 12.57 -1.27
CA VAL A 419 20.80 11.34 -1.35
C VAL A 419 21.57 10.08 -0.93
N PRO A 420 22.79 9.79 -1.41
CA PRO A 420 23.46 8.54 -1.07
C PRO A 420 23.76 8.42 0.42
N GLY A 421 24.29 9.49 1.04
CA GLY A 421 24.56 9.51 2.48
C GLY A 421 23.29 9.39 3.33
N ARG A 422 22.21 10.07 2.93
CA ARG A 422 20.92 10.02 3.62
C ARG A 422 20.27 8.63 3.51
N LEU A 423 20.28 8.02 2.32
CA LEU A 423 19.74 6.68 2.11
C LEU A 423 20.55 5.63 2.88
N ALA A 424 21.89 5.71 2.84
CA ALA A 424 22.75 4.79 3.58
C ALA A 424 22.51 4.90 5.10
N SER A 425 22.41 6.12 5.64
CA SER A 425 22.04 6.36 7.04
C SER A 425 20.67 5.80 7.38
N ALA A 426 19.68 5.97 6.50
CA ALA A 426 18.34 5.43 6.70
C ALA A 426 18.34 3.91 6.76
N VAL A 427 19.00 3.23 5.81
CA VAL A 427 19.12 1.76 5.75
C VAL A 427 19.83 1.21 6.99
N ARG A 428 20.86 1.90 7.50
CA ARG A 428 21.52 1.55 8.77
C ARG A 428 20.62 1.70 9.99
N SER A 429 19.67 2.63 9.96
CA SER A 429 18.78 2.93 11.09
C SER A 429 17.57 1.99 11.23
N TRP A 430 17.33 1.11 10.26
CA TRP A 430 16.24 0.14 10.30
C TRP A 430 16.45 -0.89 11.42
N GLY A 431 15.41 -1.12 12.23
CA GLY A 431 15.38 -2.24 13.17
C GLY A 431 15.26 -3.58 12.46
N ASP A 432 15.41 -4.67 13.22
CA ASP A 432 15.42 -6.04 12.68
C ASP A 432 14.12 -6.41 11.95
N ASP A 433 12.98 -5.93 12.44
CA ASP A 433 11.65 -6.14 11.86
C ASP A 433 11.54 -5.47 10.48
N VAL A 434 11.92 -4.20 10.38
CA VAL A 434 11.94 -3.44 9.13
C VAL A 434 12.97 -4.03 8.17
N SER A 435 14.15 -4.41 8.67
CA SER A 435 15.22 -5.00 7.86
C SER A 435 14.79 -6.33 7.22
N ARG A 436 14.14 -7.22 7.99
CA ARG A 436 13.59 -8.48 7.49
C ARG A 436 12.49 -8.25 6.47
N TYR A 437 11.53 -7.38 6.80
CA TYR A 437 10.41 -7.05 5.92
C TYR A 437 10.87 -6.49 4.56
N LYS A 438 11.93 -5.66 4.57
CA LYS A 438 12.51 -5.07 3.36
C LYS A 438 13.57 -5.94 2.68
N GLY A 439 13.87 -7.12 3.19
CA GLY A 439 14.88 -8.02 2.60
C GLY A 439 16.31 -7.50 2.69
N LYS A 440 16.61 -6.62 3.66
CA LYS A 440 17.89 -5.90 3.78
C LYS A 440 19.12 -6.81 3.64
N GLU A 441 19.08 -7.99 4.27
CA GLU A 441 20.17 -8.98 4.25
C GLU A 441 20.61 -9.39 2.82
N LYS A 442 19.73 -9.23 1.82
CA LYS A 442 20.00 -9.62 0.43
C LYS A 442 20.87 -8.63 -0.32
N TYR A 443 20.89 -7.37 0.09
CA TYR A 443 21.54 -6.30 -0.68
C TYR A 443 22.37 -5.32 0.14
N GLU A 444 22.29 -5.35 1.48
CA GLU A 444 22.89 -4.30 2.31
C GLU A 444 24.39 -4.11 2.09
N ALA A 445 25.14 -5.19 1.87
CA ALA A 445 26.60 -5.09 1.71
C ALA A 445 26.95 -4.28 0.45
N VAL A 446 26.44 -4.71 -0.71
CA VAL A 446 26.67 -4.05 -2.00
C VAL A 446 26.09 -2.63 -2.02
N LEU A 447 24.87 -2.48 -1.50
CA LEU A 447 24.20 -1.19 -1.45
C LEU A 447 24.97 -0.18 -0.60
N LEU A 448 25.33 -0.54 0.63
CA LEU A 448 25.97 0.40 1.55
C LEU A 448 27.39 0.74 1.09
N GLU A 449 28.14 -0.22 0.55
CA GLU A 449 29.45 0.05 -0.05
C GLU A 449 29.35 1.08 -1.19
N PHE A 450 28.40 0.88 -2.11
CA PHE A 450 28.18 1.81 -3.21
C PHE A 450 27.74 3.20 -2.73
N LEU A 451 26.74 3.28 -1.84
CA LEU A 451 26.22 4.54 -1.34
C LEU A 451 27.26 5.31 -0.51
N ASP A 452 28.08 4.63 0.28
CA ASP A 452 29.16 5.28 1.04
C ASP A 452 30.23 5.85 0.10
N ARG A 453 30.62 5.10 -0.95
CA ARG A 453 31.54 5.60 -1.97
C ARG A 453 30.99 6.84 -2.66
N LYS A 454 29.74 6.79 -3.12
CA LYS A 454 29.07 7.94 -3.76
C LYS A 454 28.94 9.12 -2.80
N HIS A 455 28.65 8.86 -1.52
CA HIS A 455 28.61 9.90 -0.51
C HIS A 455 29.98 10.56 -0.31
N GLN A 456 31.06 9.77 -0.22
CA GLN A 456 32.42 10.28 -0.10
C GLN A 456 32.83 11.10 -1.33
N GLU A 457 32.52 10.65 -2.54
CA GLU A 457 32.73 11.42 -3.78
C GLU A 457 32.06 12.80 -3.72
N GLN A 458 30.85 12.88 -3.16
CA GLN A 458 30.16 14.16 -2.99
C GLN A 458 30.87 15.06 -1.96
N LEU A 459 31.35 14.51 -0.85
CA LEU A 459 32.13 15.26 0.14
C LEU A 459 33.46 15.77 -0.44
N ASP A 460 34.16 14.93 -1.19
CA ASP A 460 35.46 15.24 -1.80
C ASP A 460 35.36 16.38 -2.82
N ARG A 461 34.22 16.51 -3.53
CA ARG A 461 33.94 17.67 -4.41
C ARG A 461 33.41 18.91 -3.68
N GLY A 462 33.38 18.90 -2.35
CA GLY A 462 33.03 20.06 -1.52
C GLY A 462 31.56 20.18 -1.12
N LEU A 463 30.76 19.11 -1.21
CA LEU A 463 29.39 19.09 -0.68
C LEU A 463 29.42 19.28 0.84
N LYS A 464 28.69 20.28 1.34
CA LYS A 464 28.58 20.60 2.77
C LYS A 464 27.28 20.08 3.37
N LEU A 465 27.39 19.16 4.33
CA LEU A 465 26.23 18.48 4.95
C LEU A 465 25.37 19.42 5.81
N ASP A 466 25.97 20.44 6.41
CA ASP A 466 25.28 21.46 7.20
C ASP A 466 24.34 22.33 6.35
N GLU A 467 24.53 22.38 5.03
CA GLU A 467 23.66 23.13 4.10
C GLU A 467 22.45 22.30 3.60
N GLU A 468 22.36 20.99 3.90
CA GLU A 468 21.30 20.13 3.34
C GLU A 468 19.89 20.55 3.80
N ASP A 469 19.74 20.87 5.08
CA ASP A 469 18.42 21.20 5.66
C ASP A 469 17.84 22.50 5.10
N GLU A 470 18.68 23.39 4.53
CA GLU A 470 18.25 24.60 3.82
C GLU A 470 17.83 24.32 2.38
N ARG A 471 18.36 23.23 1.78
CA ARG A 471 18.15 22.89 0.36
C ARG A 471 17.01 21.88 0.15
N ARG A 472 16.73 21.02 1.14
CA ARG A 472 15.70 19.96 0.99
C ARG A 472 14.40 20.31 1.70
N SER A 473 13.33 19.65 1.28
CA SER A 473 12.08 19.61 2.03
C SER A 473 11.50 18.21 1.93
N TYR A 474 11.29 17.53 3.06
CA TYR A 474 10.60 16.23 3.02
C TYR A 474 9.26 16.37 2.29
N PRO A 475 8.92 15.49 1.34
CA PRO A 475 9.50 14.17 1.09
C PRO A 475 10.63 14.09 0.03
N TRP A 476 11.26 15.21 -0.31
CA TRP A 476 12.37 15.36 -1.26
C TRP A 476 13.72 15.46 -0.52
#